data_AF-A0A0L6JJG7-F1
#
_entry.id   AF-A0A0L6JJG7-F1
#
_cell.length_a   1.000
_cell.length_b   1.000
_cell.length_c   1.000
_cell.angle_alpha   90.00
_cell.angle_beta   90.00
_cell.angle_gamma   90.00
#
_symmetry.space_group_name_H-M   'P 1'
#
loop_
_entity.id
_entity.type
_entity.pdbx_description
1 polymer ?
#
loop_
_entity_poly.entity_id
_entity_poly.type
_entity_poly.pdbx_seq_one_letter_code
_entity_poly.pdbx_strand_id
1 'polypeptide(L)' 'MPQAIIAFLESESFEDAIRKAISIGGDSDTIACIAGGIAQAYYKEIPGFIVDRVWLILDSGLKRILYNFNERFNVSMRLS' A
#
# COMPACT_ATOMS: atom_id res chain seq x y z
N MET A 1 -9.05 1.24 -13.61
CA MET A 1 -9.66 2.15 -12.63
C MET A 1 -8.91 3.47 -12.63
N PRO A 2 -9.31 4.45 -13.47
CA PRO A 2 -8.63 5.76 -13.53
C PRO A 2 -8.55 6.49 -12.18
N GLN A 3 -9.55 6.29 -11.32
CA GLN A 3 -9.66 6.89 -9.99
C GLN A 3 -8.47 6.58 -9.09
N ALA A 4 -7.94 5.34 -9.15
CA ALA A 4 -6.79 4.95 -8.35
C ALA A 4 -5.51 5.69 -8.79
N ILE A 5 -5.36 5.88 -10.10
CA ILE A 5 -4.22 6.62 -10.66
C ILE A 5 -4.32 8.10 -10.27
N ILE A 6 -5.51 8.70 -10.36
CA ILE A 6 -5.74 10.09 -9.95
C ILE A 6 -5.47 10.27 -8.45
N ALA A 7 -5.99 9.38 -7.60
CA ALA A 7 -5.75 9.42 -6.16
C ALA A 7 -4.25 9.40 -5.81
N PHE A 8 -3.47 8.59 -6.53
CA PHE A 8 -2.01 8.58 -6.40
C PHE A 8 -1.36 9.86 -6.95
N LEU A 9 -1.72 10.30 -8.15
CA LEU A 9 -1.11 11.47 -8.79
C LEU A 9 -1.34 12.77 -7.99
N GLU A 10 -2.47 12.86 -7.29
CA GLU A 10 -2.77 13.99 -6.41
C GLU A 10 -2.17 13.85 -5.01
N SER A 11 -1.57 12.70 -4.66
CA SER A 11 -1.07 12.45 -3.31
C SER A 11 0.35 12.96 -3.05
N GLU A 12 0.67 13.16 -1.77
CA GLU A 12 2.01 13.59 -1.32
C GLU A 12 2.73 12.52 -0.48
N SER A 13 2.02 11.45 -0.10
CA SER A 13 2.57 10.33 0.67
C SER A 13 1.73 9.05 0.49
N PHE A 14 2.23 7.92 0.95
CA PHE A 14 1.47 6.67 0.94
C PHE A 14 0.13 6.78 1.68
N GLU A 15 0.13 7.34 2.89
CA GLU A 15 -1.11 7.48 3.67
C GLU A 15 -2.10 8.43 2.98
N ASP A 16 -1.60 9.53 2.42
CA ASP A 16 -2.43 10.49 1.68
C ASP A 16 -3.06 9.84 0.43
N ALA A 17 -2.31 9.02 -0.32
CA ALA A 17 -2.83 8.26 -1.46
C ALA A 17 -3.98 7.33 -1.06
N ILE A 18 -3.82 6.60 0.06
CA ILE A 18 -4.86 5.70 0.58
C ILE A 18 -6.08 6.49 1.06
N ARG A 19 -5.88 7.59 1.79
CA ARG A 19 -6.98 8.45 2.27
C ARG A 19 -7.78 9.05 1.12
N LYS A 20 -7.10 9.53 0.07
CA LYS A 20 -7.73 10.03 -1.16
C LYS A 20 -8.51 8.91 -1.87
N ALA A 21 -7.91 7.74 -2.04
CA ALA A 21 -8.56 6.58 -2.63
C ALA A 21 -9.87 6.19 -1.91
N ILE A 22 -9.87 6.18 -0.57
CA ILE A 22 -11.06 5.91 0.25
C ILE A 22 -12.09 7.03 0.12
N SER A 23 -11.64 8.29 0.08
CA SER A 23 -12.53 9.46 0.03
C SER A 23 -13.30 9.57 -1.29
N ILE A 24 -12.79 8.97 -2.37
CA ILE A 24 -13.51 8.85 -3.65
C ILE A 24 -14.77 7.98 -3.51
N GLY A 25 -14.80 7.03 -2.57
CA GLY A 25 -15.92 6.12 -2.35
C GLY A 25 -16.10 5.08 -3.46
N GLY A 26 -17.25 4.39 -3.45
CA GLY A 26 -17.52 3.28 -4.36
C GLY A 26 -16.71 2.04 -3.98
N ASP A 27 -16.04 1.42 -4.96
CA ASP A 27 -15.15 0.26 -4.73
C ASP A 27 -13.78 0.71 -4.18
N SER A 28 -13.83 1.24 -2.95
CA SER A 28 -12.68 1.85 -2.28
C SER A 28 -11.57 0.83 -2.05
N ASP A 29 -11.92 -0.44 -1.80
CA ASP A 29 -10.96 -1.52 -1.59
C ASP A 29 -10.08 -1.73 -2.83
N THR A 30 -10.71 -1.83 -4.00
CA THR A 30 -9.98 -1.97 -5.28
C THR A 30 -9.17 -0.70 -5.61
N ILE A 31 -9.75 0.48 -5.40
CA ILE A 31 -9.07 1.76 -5.69
C ILE A 31 -7.83 1.92 -4.80
N ALA A 32 -7.98 1.69 -3.50
CA ALA A 32 -6.90 1.81 -2.52
C ALA A 32 -5.82 0.73 -2.72
N CYS A 33 -6.20 -0.49 -3.13
CA CYS A 33 -5.24 -1.54 -3.46
C CYS A 33 -4.31 -1.12 -4.62
N ILE A 34 -4.90 -0.58 -5.69
CA ILE A 34 -4.13 -0.11 -6.86
C ILE A 34 -3.30 1.14 -6.52
N ALA A 35 -3.93 2.16 -5.92
CA ALA A 35 -3.24 3.40 -5.56
C ALA A 35 -2.11 3.14 -4.56
N GLY A 36 -2.35 2.28 -3.56
CA GLY A 36 -1.37 1.88 -2.56
C GLY A 36 -0.17 1.13 -3.14
N GLY A 37 -0.39 0.22 -4.10
CA GLY A 37 0.72 -0.46 -4.78
C GLY A 37 1.62 0.50 -5.55
N ILE A 38 1.04 1.49 -6.23
CA ILE A 38 1.80 2.54 -6.92
C ILE A 38 2.53 3.43 -5.91
N ALA A 39 1.83 3.87 -4.86
CA ALA A 39 2.36 4.74 -3.82
C ALA A 39 3.52 4.09 -3.06
N GLN A 40 3.42 2.80 -2.73
CA GLN A 40 4.52 2.04 -2.11
C GLN A 40 5.77 2.10 -2.99
N ALA A 41 5.63 1.79 -4.28
CA ALA A 41 6.76 1.73 -5.20
C ALA A 41 7.39 3.11 -5.43
N TYR A 42 6.56 4.17 -5.44
CA TYR A 42 6.99 5.54 -5.70
C TYR A 42 7.61 6.21 -4.47
N TYR A 43 6.86 6.31 -3.36
CA TYR A 43 7.31 6.97 -2.15
C TYR A 43 8.34 6.16 -1.36
N LYS A 44 8.32 4.83 -1.51
CA LYS A 44 9.25 3.89 -0.83
C LYS A 44 9.22 3.98 0.70
N GLU A 45 8.19 4.62 1.25
CA GLU A 45 7.96 4.79 2.67
C GLU A 45 6.48 4.55 2.95
N ILE A 46 6.22 3.67 3.91
CA ILE A 46 4.89 3.42 4.48
C ILE A 46 5.01 3.74 5.97
N PRO A 47 4.08 4.51 6.57
CA PRO A 47 4.09 4.75 8.00
C PRO A 47 4.12 3.45 8.80
N GLY A 48 5.03 3.35 9.78
CA GLY A 48 5.26 2.11 10.55
C GLY A 48 3.98 1.57 11.20
N PHE A 49 3.14 2.44 11.75
CA PHE A 49 1.87 2.02 12.38
C PHE A 49 0.91 1.31 11.39
N ILE A 50 0.95 1.66 10.09
CA ILE A 50 0.15 0.98 9.06
C ILE A 50 0.74 -0.40 8.79
N VAL A 51 2.06 -0.47 8.62
CA VAL A 51 2.80 -1.73 8.42
C VAL A 51 2.54 -2.69 9.57
N ASP A 52 2.73 -2.24 10.81
CA ASP A 52 2.53 -3.04 12.02
C ASP A 52 1.11 -3.57 12.10
N ARG A 53 0.12 -2.71 11.83
CA ARG A 53 -1.29 -3.09 11.87
C ARG A 53 -1.63 -4.11 10.80
N VAL A 54 -1.17 -3.92 9.56
CA VAL A 54 -1.35 -4.89 8.47
C VAL A 54 -0.65 -6.20 8.83
N TRP A 55 0.54 -6.14 9.45
CA TRP A 55 1.24 -7.35 9.85
C TRP A 55 0.51 -8.15 10.92
N LEU A 56 -0.20 -7.49 11.84
CA LEU A 56 -1.02 -8.18 12.83
C LEU A 56 -2.25 -8.86 12.22
N ILE A 57 -2.81 -8.28 11.14
CA ILE A 57 -4.06 -8.75 10.52
C ILE A 57 -3.82 -9.86 9.49
N LEU A 58 -2.72 -9.81 8.73
CA LEU A 58 -2.44 -10.76 7.67
C LEU A 58 -2.27 -12.19 8.22
N ASP A 59 -2.83 -13.17 7.51
CA ASP A 59 -2.60 -14.58 7.79
C ASP A 59 -1.20 -15.01 7.37
N SER A 60 -0.72 -16.10 7.97
CA SER A 60 0.63 -16.65 7.73
C SER A 60 0.95 -16.94 6.26
N GLY A 61 -0.04 -17.29 5.43
CA GLY A 61 0.14 -17.55 4.01
C GLY A 61 0.47 -16.28 3.25
N LEU A 62 -0.31 -15.21 3.44
CA LEU A 62 -0.03 -13.90 2.85
C LEU A 62 1.30 -13.32 3.36
N LYS A 63 1.64 -13.54 4.64
CA LYS A 63 2.95 -13.12 5.17
C LYS A 63 4.12 -13.75 4.42
N ARG A 64 4.04 -15.06 4.20
CA ARG A 64 5.07 -15.79 3.48
C ARG A 64 5.20 -15.32 2.03
N ILE A 65 4.07 -15.02 1.37
CA ILE A 65 4.07 -14.49 -0.01
C ILE A 65 4.78 -13.13 -0.06
N LEU A 66 4.42 -12.20 0.83
CA LEU A 66 5.05 -10.89 0.91
C LEU A 66 6.54 -10.98 1.20
N TYR A 67 6.95 -11.80 2.18
CA TYR A 67 8.36 -12.02 2.51
C TYR A 67 9.14 -12.52 1.29
N ASN A 68 8.66 -13.59 0.64
CA ASN A 68 9.33 -14.16 -0.53
C ASN A 68 9.42 -13.18 -1.71
N PHE A 69 8.38 -12.36 -1.91
CA PHE A 69 8.36 -11.34 -2.94
C PHE A 69 9.42 -10.25 -2.66
N ASN A 70 9.44 -9.73 -1.42
CA ASN A 70 10.37 -8.68 -1.04
C ASN A 70 11.82 -9.14 -1.12
N GLU A 71 12.11 -10.37 -0.64
CA GLU A 71 13.45 -10.96 -0.73
C GLU A 71 13.88 -11.14 -2.20
N ARG A 72 13.00 -11.68 -3.05
CA ARG A 72 13.32 -11.95 -4.47
C ARG A 72 13.59 -10.69 -5.27
N PHE A 73 12.86 -9.62 -4.99
CA PHE A 73 12.94 -8.35 -5.75
C PHE A 73 13.64 -7.23 -4.99
N ASN A 74 14.28 -7.53 -3.86
CA ASN A 74 14.99 -6.59 -3.00
C ASN A 74 14.17 -5.35 -2.64
N VAL A 75 12.89 -5.56 -2.30
CA VAL A 75 11.99 -4.48 -1.88
C VAL A 75 12.38 -4.08 -0.45
N SER A 76 13.00 -2.90 -0.32
CA SER A 76 13.40 -2.33 0.97
C SER A 76 12.18 -1.85 1.76
N MET A 77 11.41 -2.75 2.34
CA MET A 77 10.49 -2.39 3.41
C MET A 77 11.25 -2.44 4.72
N ARG A 78 11.52 -1.26 5.32
CA ARG A 78 11.90 -1.20 6.72
C ARG A 78 10.67 -1.61 7.54
N LEU A 79 10.57 -2.91 7.79
CA LEU A 79 9.77 -3.43 8.89
C LEU A 79 10.61 -3.12 10.15
N SER A 80 10.20 -2.12 10.92
CA SER A 80 10.83 -1.78 12.20
C SER A 80 10.73 -2.93 13.20
#